data_AF-A0AAV6L026-F1
#
_entry.id   AF-A0AAV6L026-F1
#
_cell.length_a   1.000
_cell.length_b   1.000
_cell.length_c   1.000
_cell.angle_alpha   90.00
_cell.angle_beta   90.00
_cell.angle_gamma   90.00
#
_symmetry.space_group_name_H-M   'P 1'
#
loop_
_entity.id
_entity.type
_entity.pdbx_description
1 polymer ?
#
loop_
_entity_poly.entity_id
_entity_poly.type
_entity_poly.pdbx_seq_one_letter_code
_entity_poly.pdbx_strand_id
1 'polypeptide(L)'
;MAVCFPHSWKAVHNFTTGPVARIFLGWDSAVFSVSPVFTSNQLIIVEVDLIQDKRNFLLSVVYGHNRIRDRRSLWEDMRMTCHPKVFGLPGLDRVLTNLAWLDMFPNAETFFLAPGVSDHCLISVAMVSPNGRRKPFKFFNFWLQHPDFSQILNNSWCDPVEGGPMFALSSKLRRLKSVLRQLNLKCYSNISKRVLEAKTELSTVQERLFASPTDDTLCT
;
A
#
# COMPACT_ATOMS: atom_id res chain seq x y z
N MET A 1 -4.22 -6.79 26.51
CA MET A 1 -4.73 -5.40 26.48
C MET A 1 -5.96 -5.41 25.59
N ALA A 2 -7.16 -5.28 26.16
CA ALA A 2 -8.41 -5.33 25.38
C ALA A 2 -8.59 -3.99 24.66
N VAL A 3 -8.58 -4.01 23.33
CA VAL A 3 -8.94 -2.84 22.52
C VAL A 3 -10.46 -2.69 22.64
N CYS A 4 -10.91 -1.82 23.53
CA CYS A 4 -12.33 -1.48 23.65
C CYS A 4 -12.72 -0.61 22.45
N PHE A 5 -13.31 -1.21 21.43
CA PHE A 5 -13.88 -0.45 20.33
C PHE A 5 -15.19 0.22 20.78
N PRO A 6 -15.56 1.38 20.21
CA PRO A 6 -16.86 2.02 20.44
C PRO A 6 -18.03 1.08 20.13
N HIS A 7 -19.23 1.35 20.69
CA HIS A 7 -20.40 0.47 20.59
C HIS A 7 -20.84 0.10 19.16
N SER A 8 -20.53 0.94 18.16
CA SER A 8 -20.87 0.67 16.76
C SER A 8 -19.84 -0.19 16.02
N TRP A 9 -18.70 -0.49 16.63
CA TRP A 9 -17.64 -1.21 15.93
C TRP A 9 -17.86 -2.71 15.94
N LYS A 10 -17.57 -3.32 14.81
CA LYS A 10 -17.53 -4.77 14.62
C LYS A 10 -16.12 -5.20 14.23
N ALA A 11 -15.84 -6.48 14.35
CA ALA A 11 -14.55 -7.03 13.99
C ALA A 11 -14.63 -8.43 13.40
N VAL A 12 -13.62 -8.77 12.60
CA VAL A 12 -13.36 -10.09 12.06
C VAL A 12 -11.92 -10.48 12.35
N HIS A 13 -11.70 -11.78 12.54
CA HIS A 13 -10.43 -12.35 12.96
C HIS A 13 -10.29 -13.77 12.42
N ASN A 14 -9.08 -14.31 12.46
CA ASN A 14 -8.79 -15.65 11.96
C ASN A 14 -8.66 -16.74 13.06
N PHE A 15 -9.19 -16.51 14.28
CA PHE A 15 -9.17 -17.48 15.40
C PHE A 15 -9.74 -18.86 15.04
N THR A 16 -10.63 -18.95 14.06
CA THR A 16 -11.24 -20.21 13.62
C THR A 16 -10.30 -21.09 12.79
N THR A 17 -9.20 -20.54 12.26
CA THR A 17 -8.29 -21.23 11.34
C THR A 17 -6.98 -21.71 11.97
N GLY A 18 -6.69 -21.30 13.20
CA GLY A 18 -5.50 -21.69 13.94
C GLY A 18 -5.54 -21.30 15.41
N PRO A 19 -4.69 -21.90 16.26
CA PRO A 19 -4.73 -21.76 17.71
C PRO A 19 -4.37 -20.36 18.24
N VAL A 20 -3.85 -19.48 17.38
CA VAL A 20 -3.49 -18.10 17.71
C VAL A 20 -3.97 -17.22 16.55
N ALA A 21 -4.97 -16.37 16.77
CA ALA A 21 -5.27 -15.36 15.76
C ALA A 21 -4.15 -14.34 15.68
N ARG A 22 -3.76 -14.05 14.44
CA ARG A 22 -2.68 -13.11 14.13
C ARG A 22 -3.19 -11.90 13.38
N ILE A 23 -4.43 -11.97 12.88
CA ILE A 23 -5.06 -10.92 12.09
C ILE A 23 -6.36 -10.53 12.77
N PHE A 24 -6.49 -9.24 13.04
CA PHE A 24 -7.70 -8.63 13.58
C PHE A 24 -8.04 -7.42 12.73
N LEU A 25 -9.24 -7.38 12.17
CA LEU A 25 -9.76 -6.27 11.39
C LEU A 25 -11.01 -5.73 12.10
N GLY A 26 -10.94 -4.49 12.57
CA GLY A 26 -12.07 -3.78 13.18
C GLY A 26 -12.56 -2.65 12.27
N TRP A 27 -13.87 -2.41 12.26
CA TRP A 27 -14.48 -1.32 11.51
C TRP A 27 -15.71 -0.75 12.24
N ASP A 28 -16.05 0.50 11.93
CA ASP A 28 -17.30 1.11 12.38
C ASP A 28 -18.48 0.62 11.52
N SER A 29 -19.41 -0.14 12.11
CA SER A 29 -20.54 -0.72 11.39
C SER A 29 -21.63 0.29 11.03
N ALA A 30 -21.53 1.53 11.53
CA ALA A 30 -22.36 2.64 11.06
C ALA A 30 -21.90 3.19 9.69
N VAL A 31 -20.63 2.96 9.33
CA VAL A 31 -20.02 3.50 8.10
C VAL A 31 -19.80 2.39 7.07
N PHE A 32 -19.31 1.23 7.52
CA PHE A 32 -18.92 0.12 6.66
C PHE A 32 -19.72 -1.13 6.97
N SER A 33 -20.21 -1.79 5.93
CA SER A 33 -20.58 -3.20 5.98
C SER A 33 -19.40 -4.02 5.47
N VAL A 34 -19.00 -5.03 6.23
CA VAL A 34 -17.83 -5.86 5.90
C VAL A 34 -18.25 -7.31 5.96
N SER A 35 -18.03 -8.04 4.86
CA SER A 35 -18.33 -9.46 4.74
C SER A 35 -17.04 -10.24 4.43
N PRO A 36 -16.72 -11.30 5.21
CA PRO A 36 -15.56 -12.14 4.92
C PRO A 36 -15.80 -12.98 3.67
N VAL A 37 -14.87 -12.88 2.72
CA VAL A 37 -14.84 -13.66 1.47
C VAL A 37 -13.92 -14.86 1.64
N PHE A 38 -12.78 -14.68 2.29
CA PHE A 38 -11.80 -15.73 2.54
C PHE A 38 -11.07 -15.49 3.86
N THR A 39 -10.74 -16.55 4.58
CA THR A 39 -9.97 -16.46 5.84
C THR A 39 -9.04 -17.66 5.95
N SER A 40 -7.76 -17.39 6.20
CA SER A 40 -6.72 -18.36 6.51
C SER A 40 -5.82 -17.86 7.64
N ASN A 41 -4.85 -18.68 8.02
CA ASN A 41 -3.89 -18.35 9.08
C ASN A 41 -3.01 -17.14 8.78
N GLN A 42 -2.86 -16.77 7.50
CA GLN A 42 -1.98 -15.68 7.06
C GLN A 42 -2.70 -14.62 6.20
N LEU A 43 -3.99 -14.81 5.87
CA LEU A 43 -4.74 -13.94 4.97
C LEU A 43 -6.21 -13.84 5.39
N ILE A 44 -6.74 -12.63 5.48
CA ILE A 44 -8.19 -12.36 5.53
C ILE A 44 -8.53 -11.51 4.32
N ILE A 45 -9.50 -11.94 3.51
CA ILE A 45 -10.10 -11.15 2.45
C ILE A 45 -11.52 -10.83 2.85
N VAL A 46 -11.86 -9.55 2.78
CA VAL A 46 -13.22 -9.06 3.01
C VAL A 46 -13.69 -8.21 1.84
N GLU A 47 -14.98 -8.26 1.56
CA GLU A 47 -15.65 -7.23 0.79
C GLU A 47 -16.13 -6.13 1.75
N VAL A 48 -15.84 -4.89 1.38
CA VAL A 48 -16.15 -3.71 2.19
C VAL A 48 -17.09 -2.81 1.39
N ASP A 49 -18.30 -2.63 1.90
CA ASP A 49 -19.31 -1.73 1.36
C ASP A 49 -19.41 -0.47 2.24
N LEU A 50 -19.40 0.70 1.60
CA LEU A 50 -19.77 1.94 2.26
C LEU A 50 -21.29 2.11 2.24
N ILE A 51 -21.87 2.20 3.44
CA ILE A 51 -23.32 2.27 3.62
C ILE A 51 -23.91 3.56 3.00
N GLN A 52 -23.16 4.67 3.03
CA GLN A 52 -23.64 5.97 2.57
C GLN A 52 -23.62 6.13 1.03
N ASP A 53 -22.64 5.55 0.35
CA ASP A 53 -22.37 5.87 -1.07
C ASP A 53 -22.55 4.67 -2.02
N LYS A 54 -22.96 3.49 -1.53
CA LYS A 54 -23.07 2.24 -2.32
C LYS A 54 -21.78 1.88 -3.10
N ARG A 55 -20.63 2.27 -2.58
CA ARG A 55 -19.31 1.93 -3.14
C ARG A 55 -18.78 0.72 -2.41
N ASN A 56 -18.18 -0.21 -3.13
CA ASN A 56 -17.56 -1.39 -2.55
C ASN A 56 -16.10 -1.54 -3.01
N PHE A 57 -15.32 -2.26 -2.22
CA PHE A 57 -13.97 -2.70 -2.59
C PHE A 57 -13.59 -3.96 -1.84
N LEU A 58 -12.67 -4.74 -2.41
CA LEU A 58 -12.04 -5.86 -1.73
C LEU A 58 -10.84 -5.38 -0.93
N LEU A 59 -10.78 -5.78 0.34
CA LEU A 59 -9.64 -5.55 1.23
C LEU A 59 -9.00 -6.89 1.59
N SER A 60 -7.69 -6.97 1.40
CA SER A 60 -6.90 -8.15 1.73
C SER A 60 -5.88 -7.81 2.78
N VAL A 61 -6.03 -8.42 3.94
CA VAL A 61 -5.18 -8.23 5.10
C VAL A 61 -4.27 -9.45 5.24
N VAL A 62 -2.98 -9.25 5.06
CA VAL A 62 -1.98 -10.33 5.06
C VAL A 62 -1.09 -10.20 6.29
N TYR A 63 -0.93 -11.30 7.00
CA TYR A 63 0.07 -11.43 8.06
C TYR A 63 0.86 -12.73 7.85
N GLY A 64 2.01 -12.60 7.17
CA GLY A 64 2.83 -13.74 6.81
C GLY A 64 3.68 -14.25 7.98
N HIS A 65 3.84 -15.57 8.08
CA HIS A 65 4.78 -16.19 9.02
C HIS A 65 6.22 -15.70 8.79
N ASN A 66 7.04 -15.67 9.83
CA ASN A 66 8.42 -15.17 9.72
C ASN A 66 9.31 -16.06 8.85
N ARG A 67 9.00 -17.36 8.75
CA ARG A 67 9.78 -18.31 7.95
C ARG A 67 9.23 -18.43 6.53
N ILE A 68 10.12 -18.38 5.55
CA ILE A 68 9.76 -18.48 4.13
C ILE A 68 9.05 -19.80 3.78
N ARG A 69 9.43 -20.90 4.46
CA ARG A 69 8.82 -22.23 4.24
C ARG A 69 7.34 -22.23 4.61
N ASP A 70 6.97 -21.50 5.66
CA ASP A 70 5.60 -21.43 6.20
C ASP A 70 4.74 -20.44 5.41
N ARG A 71 5.35 -19.53 4.64
CA ARG A 71 4.64 -18.64 3.71
C ARG A 71 4.14 -19.34 2.44
N ARG A 72 4.51 -20.60 2.19
CA ARG A 72 4.08 -21.32 0.98
C ARG A 72 2.55 -21.42 0.87
N SER A 73 1.86 -21.67 1.98
CA SER A 73 0.39 -21.68 1.99
C SER A 73 -0.19 -20.30 1.68
N LEU A 74 0.35 -19.23 2.26
CA LEU A 74 -0.04 -17.86 1.93
C LEU A 74 0.09 -17.56 0.42
N TRP A 75 1.19 -17.97 -0.22
CA TRP A 75 1.38 -17.73 -1.64
C TRP A 75 0.36 -18.49 -2.52
N GLU A 76 -0.02 -19.69 -2.10
CA GLU A 76 -1.05 -20.46 -2.78
C GLU A 76 -2.44 -19.82 -2.59
N ASP A 77 -2.76 -19.39 -1.36
CA ASP A 77 -4.00 -18.65 -1.07
C ASP A 77 -4.11 -17.38 -1.93
N MET A 78 -3.02 -16.60 -2.06
CA MET A 78 -2.98 -15.39 -2.88
C MET A 78 -3.09 -15.67 -4.37
N ARG A 79 -2.55 -16.81 -4.84
CA ARG A 79 -2.68 -17.25 -6.24
C ARG A 79 -4.12 -17.62 -6.56
N MET A 80 -4.79 -18.32 -5.65
CA MET A 80 -6.18 -18.76 -5.83
C MET A 80 -7.18 -17.61 -5.77
N THR A 81 -6.85 -16.52 -5.08
CA THR A 81 -7.72 -15.35 -4.88
C THR A 81 -7.51 -14.22 -5.89
N CYS A 82 -6.83 -14.49 -7.02
CA CYS A 82 -6.65 -13.56 -8.15
C CYS A 82 -6.02 -12.20 -7.79
N HIS A 83 -5.17 -12.12 -6.76
CA HIS A 83 -4.42 -10.90 -6.50
C HIS A 83 -3.28 -10.70 -7.51
N PRO A 84 -3.00 -9.45 -7.96
CA PRO A 84 -1.73 -9.15 -8.62
C PRO A 84 -0.58 -9.52 -7.69
N LYS A 85 0.41 -10.26 -8.20
CA LYS A 85 1.55 -10.79 -7.43
C LYS A 85 2.17 -9.72 -6.53
N VAL A 86 1.90 -9.78 -5.23
CA VAL A 86 2.57 -8.95 -4.22
C VAL A 86 3.90 -9.62 -3.91
N PHE A 87 4.95 -9.25 -4.62
CA PHE A 87 6.29 -9.77 -4.31
C PHE A 87 6.74 -9.25 -2.94
N GLY A 88 7.11 -10.18 -2.06
CA GLY A 88 7.43 -9.92 -0.65
C GLY A 88 8.52 -8.86 -0.48
N LEU A 89 8.12 -7.73 0.10
CA LEU A 89 9.03 -6.67 0.51
C LEU A 89 9.29 -6.78 2.02
N PRO A 90 10.54 -6.64 2.50
CA PRO A 90 10.83 -6.60 3.92
C PRO A 90 10.33 -5.28 4.50
N GLY A 91 9.34 -5.38 5.38
CA GLY A 91 8.67 -4.29 6.07
C GLY A 91 7.31 -4.83 6.48
N LEU A 92 7.12 -5.04 7.78
CA LEU A 92 6.01 -5.82 8.34
C LEU A 92 4.66 -5.13 8.14
N ASP A 93 4.64 -3.80 8.15
CA ASP A 93 3.41 -3.00 8.15
C ASP A 93 3.31 -2.14 6.88
N ARG A 94 2.44 -2.54 5.94
CA ARG A 94 2.27 -1.86 4.64
C ARG A 94 0.79 -1.81 4.27
N VAL A 95 0.37 -0.70 3.66
CA VAL A 95 -0.92 -0.56 2.97
C VAL A 95 -0.65 -0.40 1.49
N LEU A 96 -1.25 -1.28 0.68
CA LEU A 96 -1.14 -1.24 -0.79
C LEU A 96 -2.52 -0.96 -1.36
N THR A 97 -2.58 -0.06 -2.34
CA THR A 97 -3.82 0.33 -3.01
C THR A 97 -3.61 0.34 -4.52
N ASN A 98 -4.69 0.12 -5.28
CA ASN A 98 -4.67 0.27 -6.72
C ASN A 98 -5.16 1.67 -7.13
N LEU A 99 -5.01 2.01 -8.41
CA LEU A 99 -5.39 3.32 -8.93
C LEU A 99 -6.89 3.58 -8.82
N ALA A 100 -7.72 2.56 -9.10
CA ALA A 100 -9.17 2.66 -8.97
C ALA A 100 -9.59 3.05 -7.54
N TRP A 101 -8.96 2.44 -6.53
CA TRP A 101 -9.21 2.77 -5.13
C TRP A 101 -8.75 4.18 -4.77
N LEU A 102 -7.60 4.65 -5.28
CA LEU A 102 -7.14 6.02 -5.07
C LEU A 102 -8.04 7.08 -5.71
N ASP A 103 -8.64 6.75 -6.85
CA ASP A 103 -9.61 7.63 -7.53
C ASP A 103 -10.95 7.64 -6.78
N MET A 104 -11.38 6.51 -6.21
CA MET A 104 -12.59 6.41 -5.39
C MET A 104 -12.41 7.07 -4.01
N PHE A 105 -11.26 6.92 -3.37
CA PHE A 105 -10.99 7.39 -2.00
C PHE A 105 -9.80 8.36 -1.96
N PRO A 106 -9.90 9.54 -2.62
CA PRO A 106 -8.77 10.47 -2.74
C PRO A 106 -8.36 11.14 -1.42
N ASN A 107 -9.21 11.06 -0.39
CA ASN A 107 -8.99 11.62 0.94
C ASN A 107 -8.74 10.54 2.00
N ALA A 108 -8.52 9.28 1.60
CA ALA A 108 -8.15 8.24 2.55
C ALA A 108 -6.72 8.46 3.02
N GLU A 109 -6.54 8.43 4.34
CA GLU A 109 -5.23 8.53 4.98
C GLU A 109 -4.93 7.28 5.80
N THR A 110 -3.65 6.92 5.85
CA THR A 110 -3.14 5.77 6.60
C THR A 110 -2.29 6.25 7.77
N PHE A 111 -2.65 5.84 8.97
CA PHE A 111 -1.95 6.16 10.21
C PHE A 111 -1.26 4.91 10.75
N PHE A 112 0.02 5.06 11.07
CA PHE A 112 0.85 4.04 11.72
C PHE A 112 0.97 4.44 13.18
N LEU A 113 0.30 3.71 14.07
CA LEU A 113 0.30 4.00 15.50
C LEU A 113 1.51 3.37 16.18
N ALA A 114 2.11 4.07 17.14
CA ALA A 114 3.33 3.62 17.80
C ALA A 114 3.22 2.14 18.24
N PRO A 115 4.16 1.27 17.84
CA PRO A 115 4.19 -0.10 18.31
C PRO A 115 4.37 -0.04 19.83
N GLY A 116 3.35 -0.45 20.57
CA GLY A 116 3.42 -0.49 22.03
C GLY A 116 4.35 -1.62 22.48
N VAL A 117 3.80 -2.60 23.22
CA VAL A 117 4.52 -3.84 23.56
C VAL A 117 4.54 -4.88 22.43
N SER A 118 4.01 -4.54 21.27
CA SER A 118 3.90 -5.40 20.09
C SER A 118 5.07 -5.12 19.15
N ASP A 119 5.62 -6.17 18.54
CA ASP A 119 6.57 -6.08 17.42
C ASP A 119 5.91 -5.60 16.11
N HIS A 120 4.60 -5.31 16.15
CA HIS A 120 3.79 -4.79 15.05
C HIS A 120 3.14 -3.43 15.36
N CYS A 121 3.11 -2.56 14.35
CA CYS A 121 2.41 -1.29 14.36
C CYS A 121 0.93 -1.49 14.00
N LEU A 122 0.02 -0.92 14.80
CA LEU A 122 -1.39 -0.86 14.42
C LEU A 122 -1.56 0.11 13.24
N ILE A 123 -2.17 -0.37 12.15
CA ILE A 123 -2.48 0.44 10.97
C ILE A 123 -3.95 0.85 11.03
N SER A 124 -4.22 2.15 10.97
CA SER A 124 -5.57 2.69 10.81
C SER A 124 -5.70 3.36 9.45
N VAL A 125 -6.78 3.06 8.73
CA VAL A 125 -7.14 3.76 7.50
C VAL A 125 -8.42 4.54 7.77
N ALA A 126 -8.36 5.86 7.59
CA ALA A 126 -9.49 6.73 7.87
C ALA A 126 -9.79 7.64 6.67
N MET A 127 -11.06 7.90 6.45
CA MET A 127 -11.49 8.96 5.55
C MET A 127 -11.41 10.28 6.29
N VAL A 128 -10.43 11.11 5.96
CA VAL A 128 -10.28 12.42 6.60
C VAL A 128 -11.19 13.41 5.88
N SER A 129 -12.09 14.06 6.64
CA SER A 129 -12.97 15.10 6.12
C SER A 129 -12.17 16.22 5.43
N PRO A 130 -12.75 16.92 4.43
CA PRO A 130 -12.02 17.84 3.55
C PRO A 130 -11.47 19.10 4.25
N ASN A 131 -11.67 19.24 5.56
CA ASN A 131 -11.13 20.34 6.35
C ASN A 131 -9.59 20.28 6.45
N GLY A 132 -8.98 19.14 6.15
CA GLY A 132 -7.57 19.04 5.79
C GLY A 132 -7.37 19.41 4.32
N ARG A 133 -6.66 20.51 4.04
CA ARG A 133 -6.31 20.91 2.67
C ARG A 133 -5.76 19.69 1.91
N ARG A 134 -6.42 19.30 0.81
CA ARG A 134 -5.93 18.24 -0.10
C ARG A 134 -4.44 18.46 -0.33
N LYS A 135 -3.62 17.46 -0.01
CA LYS A 135 -2.18 17.56 -0.22
C LYS A 135 -1.95 17.89 -1.70
N PRO A 136 -1.37 19.06 -2.01
CA PRO A 136 -1.23 19.49 -3.39
C PRO A 136 -0.39 18.46 -4.13
N PHE A 137 -0.75 18.21 -5.38
CA PHE A 137 0.08 17.41 -6.25
C PHE A 137 1.47 18.06 -6.32
N LYS A 138 2.50 17.30 -5.97
CA LYS A 138 3.88 17.71 -6.19
C LYS A 138 4.35 17.15 -7.51
N PHE A 139 4.63 18.04 -8.45
CA PHE A 139 5.37 17.68 -9.63
C PHE A 139 6.83 17.46 -9.22
N PHE A 140 7.40 16.31 -9.58
CA PHE A 140 8.80 16.04 -9.32
C PHE A 140 9.62 16.37 -10.57
N ASN A 141 10.65 17.21 -10.39
CA ASN A 141 11.48 17.67 -11.51
C ASN A 141 12.18 16.53 -12.25
N PHE A 142 12.48 15.42 -11.58
CA PHE A 142 13.11 14.27 -12.24
C PHE A 142 12.23 13.62 -13.31
N TRP A 143 10.91 13.83 -13.29
CA TRP A 143 10.04 13.35 -14.37
C TRP A 143 10.38 13.99 -15.72
N LEU A 144 10.90 15.22 -15.73
CA LEU A 144 11.36 15.90 -16.95
C LEU A 144 12.54 15.16 -17.61
N GLN A 145 13.28 14.36 -16.83
CA GLN A 145 14.42 13.58 -17.31
C GLN A 145 14.01 12.17 -17.76
N HIS A 146 12.75 11.77 -17.56
CA HIS A 146 12.29 10.45 -17.99
C HIS A 146 12.18 10.41 -19.52
N PRO A 147 12.73 9.40 -20.21
CA PRO A 147 12.73 9.31 -21.67
C PRO A 147 11.33 9.49 -22.30
N ASP A 148 10.32 8.87 -21.69
CA ASP A 148 8.95 8.90 -22.20
C ASP A 148 8.14 10.14 -21.80
N PHE A 149 8.72 11.08 -21.03
CA PHE A 149 7.97 12.22 -20.49
C PHE A 149 7.33 13.06 -21.59
N SER A 150 8.09 13.37 -22.64
CA SER A 150 7.60 14.16 -23.79
C SER A 150 6.42 13.49 -24.48
N GLN A 151 6.46 12.16 -24.63
CA GLN A 151 5.36 11.39 -25.22
C GLN A 151 4.13 11.36 -24.31
N ILE A 152 4.33 11.14 -23.00
CA ILE A 152 3.27 11.15 -21.99
C ILE A 152 2.55 12.50 -21.97
N LEU A 153 3.32 13.59 -22.00
CA LEU A 153 2.77 14.94 -22.07
C LEU A 153 1.94 15.11 -23.34
N ASN A 154 2.52 14.81 -24.50
CA ASN A 154 1.87 15.03 -25.79
C ASN A 154 0.55 14.25 -25.91
N ASN A 155 0.55 12.97 -25.51
CA ASN A 155 -0.63 12.13 -25.50
C ASN A 155 -1.72 12.68 -24.56
N SER A 156 -1.35 13.14 -23.37
CA SER A 156 -2.32 13.70 -22.40
C SER A 156 -2.86 15.07 -22.79
N TRP A 157 -2.07 15.83 -23.57
CA TRP A 157 -2.34 17.23 -23.91
C TRP A 157 -3.09 17.41 -25.23
N CYS A 158 -2.89 16.52 -26.20
CA CYS A 158 -3.50 16.58 -27.52
C CYS A 158 -4.96 16.12 -27.55
N ASP A 159 -5.41 15.35 -26.55
CA ASP A 159 -6.81 14.97 -26.47
C ASP A 159 -7.72 16.21 -26.33
N PRO A 160 -8.72 16.37 -27.21
CA PRO A 160 -9.64 17.51 -27.13
C PRO A 160 -10.40 17.49 -25.79
N VAL A 161 -10.71 18.68 -25.30
CA VAL A 161 -11.57 18.88 -24.13
C VAL A 161 -12.59 19.93 -24.50
N GLU A 162 -13.86 19.56 -24.43
CA GLU A 162 -14.97 20.49 -24.62
C GLU A 162 -15.18 21.32 -23.36
N GLY A 163 -15.43 22.62 -23.54
CA GLY A 163 -15.69 23.56 -22.46
C GLY A 163 -14.79 24.79 -22.53
N GLY A 164 -14.95 25.67 -21.53
CA GLY A 164 -14.19 26.91 -21.45
C GLY A 164 -12.67 26.69 -21.28
N PRO A 165 -11.83 27.66 -21.63
CA PRO A 165 -10.35 27.53 -21.60
C PRO A 165 -9.80 27.05 -20.25
N MET A 166 -10.35 27.52 -19.13
CA MET A 166 -9.95 27.12 -17.79
C MET A 166 -10.35 25.67 -17.46
N PHE A 167 -11.51 25.22 -17.97
CA PHE A 167 -11.94 23.83 -17.83
C PHE A 167 -11.09 22.89 -18.69
N ALA A 168 -10.75 23.31 -19.91
CA ALA A 168 -9.85 22.57 -20.78
C ALA A 168 -8.46 22.40 -20.15
N LEU A 169 -7.89 23.49 -19.61
CA LEU A 169 -6.60 23.46 -18.93
C LEU A 169 -6.60 22.54 -17.69
N SER A 170 -7.57 22.73 -16.78
CA SER A 170 -7.67 21.92 -15.56
C SER A 170 -7.91 20.44 -15.86
N SER A 171 -8.68 20.12 -16.91
CA SER A 171 -8.90 18.74 -17.35
C SER A 171 -7.65 18.12 -17.95
N LYS A 172 -6.90 18.85 -18.78
CA LYS A 172 -5.59 18.41 -19.31
C LYS A 172 -4.59 18.12 -18.18
N LEU A 173 -4.47 19.04 -17.22
CA LEU A 173 -3.59 18.87 -16.05
C LEU A 173 -4.02 17.68 -15.17
N ARG A 174 -5.32 17.45 -15.01
CA ARG A 174 -5.86 16.32 -14.25
C ARG A 174 -5.55 14.98 -14.94
N ARG A 175 -5.67 14.90 -16.27
CA ARG A 175 -5.26 13.71 -17.05
C ARG A 175 -3.77 13.45 -16.89
N LEU A 176 -2.94 14.47 -17.13
CA LEU A 176 -1.49 14.38 -17.00
C LEU A 176 -1.07 13.93 -15.58
N LYS A 177 -1.71 14.48 -14.55
CA LYS A 177 -1.48 14.09 -13.15
C LYS A 177 -1.72 12.59 -12.92
N SER A 178 -2.77 12.02 -13.52
CA SER A 178 -3.04 10.58 -13.41
C SER A 178 -1.92 9.76 -14.05
N VAL A 179 -1.54 10.08 -15.30
CA VAL A 179 -0.49 9.35 -16.02
C VAL A 179 0.87 9.45 -15.34
N LEU A 180 1.25 10.64 -14.83
CA LEU A 180 2.50 10.83 -14.09
C LEU A 180 2.54 10.06 -12.77
N ARG A 181 1.40 9.92 -12.08
CA ARG A 181 1.31 9.04 -10.89
C ARG A 181 1.57 7.58 -11.27
N GLN A 182 1.03 7.13 -12.40
CA GLN A 182 1.29 5.77 -12.90
C GLN A 182 2.75 5.57 -13.27
N LEU A 183 3.37 6.55 -13.92
CA LEU A 183 4.80 6.52 -14.23
C LEU A 183 5.65 6.40 -12.96
N ASN A 184 5.31 7.18 -11.93
CA ASN A 184 5.98 7.12 -10.64
C ASN A 184 5.86 5.74 -9.99
N LEU A 185 4.67 5.12 -10.05
CA LEU A 185 4.45 3.77 -9.55
C LEU A 185 5.14 2.69 -10.38
N LYS A 186 5.29 2.85 -11.70
CA LYS A 186 5.93 1.85 -12.55
C LYS A 186 7.46 1.92 -12.47
N CYS A 187 8.04 3.10 -12.65
CA CYS A 187 9.49 3.27 -12.80
C CYS A 187 10.18 3.59 -11.48
N TYR A 188 9.48 4.22 -10.52
CA TYR A 188 10.07 4.78 -9.31
C TYR A 188 9.56 4.15 -8.01
N SER A 189 8.65 3.18 -8.07
CA SER A 189 8.21 2.38 -6.90
C SER A 189 9.34 1.55 -6.28
N ASN A 190 10.40 1.28 -7.06
CA ASN A 190 11.56 0.50 -6.65
C ASN A 190 12.67 1.33 -5.98
N ILE A 191 12.47 2.60 -5.66
CA ILE A 191 13.44 3.34 -4.82
C ILE A 191 13.68 2.59 -3.52
N SER A 192 12.62 2.08 -2.89
CA SER A 192 12.72 1.26 -1.69
C SER A 192 13.42 -0.08 -1.92
N LYS A 193 13.31 -0.66 -3.12
CA LYS A 193 14.02 -1.90 -3.51
C LYS A 193 15.52 -1.63 -3.68
N ARG A 194 15.88 -0.51 -4.31
CA ARG A 194 17.29 -0.10 -4.46
C ARG A 194 17.93 0.27 -3.12
N VAL A 195 17.19 0.90 -2.22
CA VAL A 195 17.62 1.15 -0.83
C VAL A 195 17.84 -0.16 -0.08
N LEU A 196 16.98 -1.17 -0.31
CA LEU A 196 17.14 -2.50 0.27
C LEU A 196 18.37 -3.23 -0.31
N GLU A 197 18.54 -3.24 -1.63
CA GLU A 197 19.69 -3.86 -2.30
C GLU A 197 20.99 -3.24 -1.77
N ALA A 198 21.08 -1.91 -1.71
CA ALA A 198 22.23 -1.21 -1.14
C ALA A 198 22.45 -1.53 0.35
N LYS A 199 21.38 -1.67 1.14
CA LYS A 199 21.49 -2.06 2.55
C LYS A 199 21.93 -3.51 2.74
N THR A 200 21.52 -4.40 1.83
CA THR A 200 21.88 -5.82 1.85
C THR A 200 23.36 -6.00 1.47
N GLU A 201 23.82 -5.24 0.48
CA GLU A 201 25.22 -5.14 0.08
C GLU A 201 26.09 -4.61 1.23
N LEU A 202 25.66 -3.54 1.90
CA LEU A 202 26.36 -2.99 3.06
C LEU A 202 26.45 -4.00 4.21
N SER A 203 25.37 -4.74 4.50
CA SER A 203 25.35 -5.77 5.55
C SER A 203 26.28 -6.94 5.22
N THR A 204 26.37 -7.34 3.95
CA THR A 204 27.28 -8.43 3.52
C THR A 204 28.75 -8.00 3.60
N VAL A 205 29.06 -6.75 3.28
CA VAL A 205 30.41 -6.19 3.49
C VAL A 205 30.74 -6.13 4.98
N GLN A 206 29.80 -5.69 5.83
CA GLN A 206 30.00 -5.65 7.28
C GLN A 206 30.25 -7.05 7.88
N GLU A 207 29.47 -8.07 7.48
CA GLU A 207 29.67 -9.46 7.95
C GLU A 207 31.03 -10.03 7.54
N ARG A 208 31.53 -9.71 6.33
CA ARG A 208 32.87 -10.10 5.89
C ARG A 208 33.97 -9.42 6.71
N LEU A 209 33.79 -8.14 7.03
CA LEU A 209 34.70 -7.39 7.90
C LEU A 209 34.79 -7.97 9.32
N PHE A 210 33.64 -8.41 9.87
CA PHE A 210 33.59 -9.06 11.18
C PHE A 210 34.22 -10.47 11.19
N ALA A 211 34.17 -11.20 10.07
CA ALA A 211 34.77 -12.53 9.94
C ALA A 211 36.28 -12.49 9.66
N SER A 212 36.82 -11.37 9.18
CA SER A 212 38.25 -11.21 8.87
C SER A 212 38.70 -9.75 9.09
N PRO A 213 39.04 -9.36 10.33
CA PRO A 213 39.27 -7.96 10.72
C PRO A 213 40.60 -7.35 10.20
N THR A 214 41.30 -8.00 9.28
CA THR A 214 42.63 -7.57 8.76
C THR A 214 42.68 -7.44 7.24
N ASP A 215 41.55 -7.54 6.54
CA ASP A 215 41.49 -7.43 5.08
C ASP A 215 41.27 -5.98 4.62
N ASP A 216 42.36 -5.27 4.32
CA ASP A 216 42.37 -3.87 3.87
C ASP A 216 41.76 -3.66 2.46
N THR A 217 41.41 -4.73 1.74
CA THR A 217 40.82 -4.64 0.39
C THR A 217 39.33 -4.27 0.39
N LEU A 218 38.69 -4.25 1.57
CA LEU A 218 37.26 -3.97 1.75
C LEU A 218 36.94 -2.49 2.06
N CYS A 219 37.96 -1.61 2.09
CA CYS A 219 37.85 -0.21 2.50
C CYS A 219 37.87 0.83 1.34
N THR A 220 37.75 0.40 0.07
CA THR A 220 37.65 1.30 -1.10
C THR A 220 36.25 1.28 -1.69
#